data_AF-A0AAF0UR56-F1
#
_entry.id   AF-A0AAF0UR56-F1
#
_cell.length_a   1.000
_cell.length_b   1.000
_cell.length_c   1.000
_cell.angle_alpha   90.00
_cell.angle_beta   90.00
_cell.angle_gamma   90.00
#
_symmetry.space_group_name_H-M   'P 1'
#
loop_
_entity.id
_entity.type
_entity.pdbx_description
1 polymer ?
#
loop_
_entity_poly.entity_id
_entity_poly.type
_entity_poly.pdbx_seq_one_letter_code
_entity_poly.pdbx_strand_id
1 'polypeptide(L)'
;MGQFQLLRHVGKVAYELELLNYLASVHPMFHVSLLKKCVGDPTSIVPLESLGIQDKLSYEEVSVEILDRKVRKLRNKEIASVKVLWSNQLVKGAT
;
A
#
# COMPACT_ATOMS: atom_id res chain seq x y z
N MET A 1 -3.04 -8.44 -4.20
CA MET A 1 -4.39 -8.08 -4.68
C MET A 1 -5.34 -9.14 -4.15
N GLY A 2 -6.22 -8.78 -3.21
CA GLY A 2 -7.11 -9.73 -2.53
C GLY A 2 -8.48 -9.83 -3.19
N GLN A 3 -9.19 -10.94 -2.92
CA GLN A 3 -10.59 -11.13 -3.28
C GLN A 3 -11.46 -10.63 -2.12
N PHE A 4 -12.45 -9.78 -2.42
CA PHE A 4 -13.37 -9.24 -1.41
C PHE A 4 -14.81 -9.37 -1.91
N GLN A 5 -15.75 -9.58 -0.99
CA GLN A 5 -17.15 -9.49 -1.32
C GLN A 5 -17.56 -8.02 -1.43
N LEU A 6 -18.40 -7.71 -2.41
CA LEU A 6 -18.90 -6.36 -2.65
C LEU A 6 -20.27 -6.23 -1.98
N LEU A 7 -20.38 -5.35 -0.99
CA LEU A 7 -21.62 -5.10 -0.26
C LEU A 7 -22.51 -4.11 -0.98
N ARG A 8 -21.95 -2.97 -1.42
CA ARG A 8 -22.69 -1.97 -2.20
C ARG A 8 -21.81 -1.21 -3.19
N HIS A 9 -22.42 -0.68 -4.24
CA HIS A 9 -21.82 0.29 -5.14
C HIS A 9 -22.31 1.70 -4.77
N VAL A 10 -21.39 2.64 -4.59
CA VAL A 10 -21.67 4.04 -4.20
C VAL A 10 -21.08 5.00 -5.24
N GLY A 11 -21.95 5.74 -5.93
CA GLY A 11 -21.50 6.67 -6.97
C GLY A 11 -20.90 5.96 -8.18
N LYS A 12 -19.94 6.58 -8.88
CA LYS A 12 -19.41 6.02 -10.14
C LYS A 12 -18.33 4.96 -9.94
N VAL A 13 -17.54 5.10 -8.88
CA VAL A 13 -16.24 4.41 -8.71
C VAL A 13 -15.96 3.95 -7.28
N ALA A 14 -16.86 4.23 -6.33
CA ALA A 14 -16.70 3.80 -4.95
C ALA A 14 -17.53 2.56 -4.65
N TYR A 15 -16.95 1.63 -3.89
CA TYR A 15 -17.57 0.37 -3.53
C TYR A 15 -17.34 0.12 -2.05
N GLU A 16 -18.38 -0.36 -1.36
CA GLU A 16 -18.23 -0.89 -0.02
C GLU A 16 -17.91 -2.38 -0.12
N LEU A 17 -16.81 -2.78 0.54
CA LEU A 17 -16.34 -4.16 0.57
C LEU A 17 -16.58 -4.76 1.94
N GLU A 18 -16.91 -6.05 1.96
CA GLU A 18 -16.88 -6.84 3.19
C GLU A 18 -15.42 -7.06 3.58
N LEU A 19 -15.00 -6.41 4.66
CA LEU A 19 -13.65 -6.52 5.18
C LEU A 19 -13.56 -7.63 6.22
N LEU A 20 -12.43 -8.35 6.21
CA LEU A 20 -12.10 -9.33 7.24
C LEU A 20 -11.99 -8.65 8.60
N ASN A 21 -12.29 -9.38 9.68
CA ASN A 21 -12.34 -8.82 11.04
C ASN A 21 -11.04 -8.11 11.48
N TYR A 22 -9.87 -8.54 11.00
CA TYR A 22 -8.60 -7.88 11.30
C TYR A 22 -8.42 -6.53 10.57
N LEU A 23 -9.26 -6.21 9.57
CA LEU A 23 -9.31 -4.92 8.90
C LEU A 23 -10.49 -4.06 9.37
N ALA A 24 -11.14 -4.41 10.49
CA ALA A 24 -12.30 -3.67 11.00
C ALA A 24 -12.00 -2.19 11.30
N SER A 25 -10.73 -1.82 11.50
CA SER A 25 -10.28 -0.44 11.66
C SER A 25 -10.21 0.36 10.35
N VAL A 26 -10.20 -0.32 9.20
CA VAL A 26 -10.12 0.29 7.87
C VAL A 26 -11.52 0.68 7.39
N HIS A 27 -11.63 1.86 6.81
CA HIS A 27 -12.90 2.30 6.24
C HIS A 27 -13.31 1.40 5.06
N PRO A 28 -14.52 0.81 5.05
CA PRO A 28 -14.90 -0.20 4.07
C PRO A 28 -15.19 0.35 2.66
N MET A 29 -15.18 1.67 2.47
CA MET A 29 -15.34 2.28 1.14
C MET A 29 -14.02 2.45 0.40
N PHE A 30 -13.94 1.87 -0.79
CA PHE A 30 -12.76 1.94 -1.65
C PHE A 30 -13.10 2.48 -3.03
N HIS A 31 -12.20 3.29 -3.59
CA HIS A 31 -12.23 3.64 -5.00
C HIS A 31 -11.60 2.51 -5.82
N VAL A 32 -12.43 1.76 -6.57
CA VAL A 32 -11.96 0.61 -7.35
C VAL A 32 -12.15 0.89 -8.84
N SER A 33 -11.04 1.16 -9.54
CA SER A 33 -11.06 1.49 -10.97
C SER A 33 -11.23 0.26 -11.87
N LEU A 34 -10.90 -0.93 -11.37
CA LEU A 34 -10.94 -2.17 -12.15
C LEU A 34 -11.46 -3.32 -11.28
N LEU A 35 -12.74 -3.64 -11.45
CA LEU A 35 -13.36 -4.84 -10.88
C LEU A 35 -13.35 -5.96 -11.93
N LYS A 36 -12.84 -7.13 -11.54
CA LYS A 36 -12.99 -8.36 -12.32
C LYS A 36 -13.88 -9.31 -11.54
N LYS A 37 -14.88 -9.89 -12.21
CA LYS A 37 -15.72 -10.94 -11.62
C LYS A 37 -14.82 -12.12 -11.28
N CYS A 38 -14.77 -12.51 -10.02
CA CYS A 38 -14.18 -13.79 -9.65
C CYS A 38 -15.12 -14.91 -10.08
N VAL A 39 -14.61 -15.84 -10.89
CA VAL A 39 -15.34 -17.03 -11.34
C VAL A 39 -14.65 -18.22 -10.68
N GLY A 40 -15.20 -18.69 -9.57
CA GLY A 40 -14.61 -19.73 -8.71
C GLY A 40 -15.43 -19.90 -7.43
N ASP A 41 -15.10 -20.92 -6.63
CA ASP A 41 -15.75 -21.16 -5.34
C ASP A 41 -15.49 -19.98 -4.38
N PRO A 42 -16.52 -19.39 -3.73
CA PRO A 42 -16.34 -18.34 -2.72
C PRO A 42 -15.47 -18.75 -1.53
N THR A 43 -15.22 -20.04 -1.30
CA THR A 43 -14.27 -20.51 -0.29
C THR A 43 -12.80 -20.36 -0.71
N SER A 44 -12.53 -20.07 -1.99
CA SER A 44 -11.18 -19.85 -2.52
C SER A 44 -10.63 -18.43 -2.21
N ILE A 45 -11.33 -17.63 -1.40
CA ILE A 45 -10.88 -16.31 -0.98
C ILE A 45 -9.62 -16.48 -0.11
N VAL A 46 -8.46 -16.27 -0.72
CA VAL A 46 -7.17 -16.34 -0.03
C VAL A 46 -7.11 -15.20 1.01
N PRO A 47 -6.85 -15.50 2.29
CA PRO A 47 -6.67 -14.47 3.32
C PRO A 47 -5.55 -13.50 2.93
N LEU A 48 -5.82 -12.20 3.02
CA LEU A 48 -4.85 -11.12 2.78
C LEU A 48 -3.78 -11.02 3.89
N GLU A 49 -3.53 -12.09 4.65
CA GLU A 49 -2.59 -12.15 5.78
C GLU A 49 -1.14 -11.80 5.39
N SER A 50 -0.81 -11.74 4.08
CA SER A 50 0.51 -11.35 3.59
C SER A 50 0.70 -9.85 3.32
N LEU A 51 -0.36 -9.03 3.37
CA LEU A 51 -0.19 -7.58 3.25
C LEU A 51 -0.03 -7.07 4.67
N GLY A 52 1.19 -6.70 5.07
CA GLY A 52 1.51 -6.13 6.38
C GLY A 52 0.85 -4.77 6.61
N ILE A 53 -0.48 -4.74 6.58
CA ILE A 53 -1.31 -3.61 6.96
C ILE A 53 -1.24 -3.60 8.47
N GLN A 54 -0.23 -2.90 8.98
CA GLN A 54 -0.08 -2.65 10.39
C GLN A 54 -1.35 -1.89 10.84
N ASP A 55 -2.04 -2.38 11.88
CA ASP A 55 -3.30 -1.80 12.40
C ASP A 55 -3.19 -0.31 12.74
N LYS A 56 -1.97 0.19 12.88
CA LYS A 56 -1.66 1.61 12.94
C LYS A 56 -1.29 2.06 11.52
N LEU A 57 -2.11 2.94 10.94
CA LEU A 57 -1.78 3.70 9.73
C LEU A 57 -0.49 4.56 9.87
N SER A 58 0.15 4.55 11.03
CA SER A 58 1.51 5.05 11.23
C SER A 58 2.53 3.98 10.83
N TYR A 59 3.22 4.22 9.73
CA TYR A 59 4.39 3.45 9.34
C TYR A 59 5.63 4.08 9.98
N GLU A 60 6.31 3.35 10.86
CA GLU A 60 7.58 3.78 11.43
C GLU A 60 8.68 3.48 10.40
N GLU A 61 9.06 4.50 9.65
CA GLU A 61 10.16 4.39 8.69
C GLU A 61 11.48 4.66 9.42
N VAL A 62 12.20 3.60 9.78
CA VAL A 62 13.51 3.72 10.42
C VAL A 62 14.58 3.88 9.34
N SER A 63 15.29 5.01 9.35
CA SER A 63 16.44 5.22 8.47
C SER A 63 17.58 4.31 8.93
N VAL A 64 18.00 3.39 8.08
CA VAL A 64 19.11 2.47 8.36
C VAL A 64 20.44 3.16 8.08
N GLU A 65 20.57 3.79 6.91
CA GLU A 65 21.83 4.34 6.45
C GLU A 65 21.64 5.44 5.40
N ILE A 66 22.58 6.39 5.32
CA ILE A 66 22.65 7.33 4.19
C ILE A 66 23.57 6.74 3.13
N LEU A 67 22.99 6.35 2.00
CA LEU A 67 23.70 5.71 0.89
C LEU A 67 24.48 6.69 0.01
N ASP A 68 23.99 7.94 -0.10
CA ASP A 68 24.63 8.94 -0.98
C ASP A 68 24.23 10.37 -0.59
N ARG A 69 25.04 11.36 -1.01
CA ARG A 69 24.75 12.79 -0.86
C ARG A 69 25.08 13.52 -2.16
N LYS A 70 24.13 14.32 -2.64
CA LYS A 70 24.28 15.12 -3.86
C LYS A 70 23.85 16.56 -3.65
N VAL A 71 24.70 17.49 -4.08
CA VAL A 71 24.37 18.92 -4.13
C VAL A 71 24.08 19.32 -5.57
N ARG A 72 22.91 19.91 -5.81
CA ARG A 72 22.55 20.52 -7.10
C ARG A 72 22.63 22.03 -6.96
N LYS A 73 23.51 22.66 -7.76
CA LYS A 73 23.52 24.11 -7.91
C LYS A 73 22.43 24.52 -8.91
N LEU A 74 21.52 25.35 -8.44
CA LEU A 74 20.56 26.11 -9.25
C LEU A 74 21.12 27.53 -9.46
N ARG A 75 20.46 28.31 -10.32
CA ARG A 75 20.90 29.66 -10.72
C ARG A 75 21.17 30.60 -9.52
N ASN A 76 20.41 30.45 -8.42
CA ASN A 76 20.47 31.35 -7.28
C ASN A 76 20.63 30.62 -5.93
N LYS A 77 20.70 29.28 -5.93
CA LYS A 77 20.60 28.45 -4.72
C LYS A 77 21.34 27.13 -4.89
N GLU A 78 21.82 26.56 -3.80
CA GLU A 78 22.31 25.18 -3.78
C GLU A 78 21.36 24.31 -2.94
N ILE A 79 21.01 23.12 -3.45
CA ILE A 79 20.13 22.17 -2.77
C ILE A 79 20.91 20.89 -2.52
N ALA A 80 21.13 20.55 -1.26
CA ALA A 80 21.66 19.27 -0.84
C ALA A 80 20.53 18.23 -0.74
N SER A 81 20.78 17.04 -1.25
CA SER A 81 19.88 15.89 -1.21
C SER A 81 20.66 14.67 -0.72
N VAL A 82 20.02 13.82 0.07
CA VAL A 82 20.61 12.59 0.59
C VAL A 82 19.75 11.39 0.18
N LYS A 83 20.38 10.29 -0.17
CA LYS A 83 19.72 9.01 -0.43
C LYS A 83 19.76 8.19 0.85
N VAL A 84 18.59 7.82 1.37
CA VAL A 84 18.46 7.08 2.64
C VAL A 84 17.96 5.68 2.35
N LEU A 85 18.58 4.68 2.98
CA LEU A 85 18.09 3.31 3.07
C LEU A 85 17.10 3.22 4.23
N TRP A 86 15.90 2.72 3.96
CA TRP A 86 14.83 2.59 4.96
C TRP A 86 14.61 1.11 5.31
N SER A 87 14.40 0.81 6.59
CA SER A 87 14.38 -0.56 7.15
C SER A 87 13.35 -1.50 6.52
N ASN A 88 12.31 -0.93 5.94
CA ASN A 88 11.14 -1.63 5.45
C ASN A 88 11.13 -1.77 3.92
N GLN A 89 12.20 -1.34 3.22
CA GLN A 89 12.40 -1.70 1.82
C GLN A 89 12.84 -3.16 1.74
N LEU A 90 11.88 -4.07 1.60
CA LEU A 90 12.10 -5.40 1.06
C LEU A 90 12.89 -5.25 -0.23
N VAL A 91 14.19 -5.53 -0.16
CA VAL A 91 15.10 -5.55 -1.29
C VAL A 91 14.59 -6.60 -2.27
N LYS A 92 13.77 -6.19 -3.23
CA LYS A 92 13.56 -6.99 -4.43
C LYS A 92 14.78 -6.77 -5.30
N GLY A 93 15.82 -7.56 -5.03
CA GLY A 93 17.00 -7.65 -5.89
C GLY A 93 16.54 -7.89 -7.32
N ALA A 94 16.92 -6.99 -8.22
CA ALA A 94 17.01 -7.32 -9.63
C ALA A 94 18.32 -8.10 -9.78
N THR A 95 18.20 -9.40 -10.02
CA THR A 95 19.28 -10.24 -10.53
C THR A 95 19.64 -9.81 -11.94
#